data_AF-A0A1K2FY89-F1
#
_entry.id   AF-A0A1K2FY89-F1
#
_cell.length_a   1.000
_cell.length_b   1.000
_cell.length_c   1.000
_cell.angle_alpha   90.00
_cell.angle_beta   90.00
_cell.angle_gamma   90.00
#
_symmetry.space_group_name_H-M   'P 1'
#
loop_
_entity.id
_entity.type
_entity.pdbx_description
1 polymer ?
#
loop_
_entity_poly.entity_id
_entity_poly.type
_entity_poly.pdbx_seq_one_letter_code
_entity_poly.pdbx_strand_id
1 'polypeptide(L)'
;MPLGVLQARRAINQFQPDVVLATGGYVAVPAGLAARMCHRPLVLYEQTVRLGLANRKLASAAARICLSSESTLGLLPESARADAVVTGNPVRPEVLSGQADRAVQALALGGFDRSLATVYVTGGAQGSQQINELVGQSLPWMLQRANVIHQCGPANEAACRRGRLAFRRSWRPATTWPGSSAASCPTSWPSPTSWCRGAGRGCWRS
;
A
#
# COMPACT_ATOMS: atom_id res chain seq x y z
N MET A 1 20.08 -18.26 -1.66
CA MET A 1 20.61 -16.89 -1.45
C MET A 1 21.73 -16.50 -2.43
N PRO A 2 22.80 -17.30 -2.64
CA PRO A 2 23.92 -16.89 -3.51
C PRO A 2 23.51 -16.59 -4.96
N LEU A 3 22.63 -17.41 -5.53
CA LEU A 3 22.09 -17.20 -6.89
C LEU A 3 21.31 -15.88 -7.02
N GLY A 4 20.55 -15.50 -5.99
CA GLY A 4 19.79 -14.25 -5.98
C GLY A 4 20.68 -13.01 -5.98
N VAL A 5 21.80 -13.05 -5.24
CA VAL A 5 22.81 -11.97 -5.26
C VAL A 5 23.45 -11.87 -6.64
N LEU A 6 23.81 -12.99 -7.27
CA LEU A 6 24.40 -13.00 -8.61
C LEU A 6 23.44 -12.46 -9.68
N GLN A 7 22.16 -12.84 -9.61
CA GLN A 7 21.12 -12.33 -10.50
C GLN A 7 20.92 -10.81 -10.31
N ALA A 8 20.79 -10.36 -9.05
CA ALA A 8 20.66 -8.94 -8.75
C ALA A 8 21.90 -8.14 -9.21
N ARG A 9 23.11 -8.68 -9.04
CA ARG A 9 24.35 -8.05 -9.50
C ARG A 9 24.37 -7.88 -11.01
N ARG A 10 23.93 -8.90 -11.77
CA ARG A 10 23.80 -8.81 -13.23
C ARG A 10 22.81 -7.72 -13.62
N ALA A 11 21.65 -7.68 -12.99
CA ALA A 11 20.63 -6.66 -13.26
C ALA A 11 21.14 -5.24 -12.95
N ILE A 12 21.81 -5.03 -11.82
CA ILE A 12 22.39 -3.73 -11.45
C ILE A 12 23.49 -3.31 -12.41
N ASN A 13 24.37 -4.22 -12.82
CA ASN A 13 25.41 -3.90 -13.80
C ASN A 13 24.87 -3.57 -15.18
N GLN A 14 23.77 -4.20 -15.59
CA GLN A 14 23.11 -3.92 -16.88
C GLN A 14 22.35 -2.60 -16.84
N PHE A 15 21.62 -2.33 -15.76
CA PHE A 15 20.82 -1.12 -15.62
C PHE A 15 21.65 0.12 -15.23
N GLN A 16 22.79 -0.09 -14.56
CA GLN A 16 23.71 0.95 -14.07
C GLN A 16 23.03 2.07 -13.25
N PRO A 17 22.23 1.73 -12.21
CA PRO A 17 21.51 2.74 -11.45
C PRO A 17 22.44 3.68 -10.70
N ASP A 18 22.08 4.96 -10.61
CA ASP A 18 22.75 5.92 -9.73
C ASP A 18 22.46 5.65 -8.26
N VAL A 19 21.30 5.05 -7.96
CA VAL A 19 20.87 4.68 -6.61
C VAL A 19 19.97 3.45 -6.64
N VAL A 20 20.08 2.61 -5.61
CA VAL A 20 19.19 1.46 -5.42
C VAL A 20 18.31 1.73 -4.21
N LEU A 21 16.99 1.72 -4.40
CA LEU A 21 16.00 1.82 -3.33
C LEU A 21 15.51 0.43 -2.95
N ALA A 22 15.54 0.09 -1.66
CA ALA A 22 15.00 -1.15 -1.13
C ALA A 22 13.99 -0.89 -0.01
N THR A 23 12.78 -1.43 -0.16
CA THR A 23 11.66 -1.21 0.77
C THR A 23 11.43 -2.40 1.72
N GLY A 24 12.41 -3.28 1.87
CA GLY A 24 12.32 -4.51 2.66
C GLY A 24 11.82 -5.75 1.89
N GLY A 25 11.46 -6.80 2.63
CA GLY A 25 11.12 -8.11 2.07
C GLY A 25 12.33 -8.98 1.72
N TYR A 26 12.09 -10.25 1.36
CA TYR A 26 13.19 -11.22 1.17
C TYR A 26 14.08 -10.90 -0.04
N VAL A 27 13.52 -10.25 -1.08
CA VAL A 27 14.23 -9.84 -2.30
C VAL A 27 15.16 -8.65 -2.04
N ALA A 28 14.87 -7.81 -1.04
CA ALA A 28 15.70 -6.64 -0.73
C ALA A 28 17.12 -7.02 -0.31
N VAL A 29 17.30 -8.11 0.44
CA VAL A 29 18.63 -8.53 0.92
C VAL A 29 19.61 -8.80 -0.23
N PRO A 30 19.31 -9.69 -1.20
CA PRO A 30 20.23 -9.91 -2.31
C PRO A 30 20.42 -8.68 -3.20
N ALA A 31 19.39 -7.85 -3.39
CA ALA A 31 19.49 -6.61 -4.15
C ALA A 31 20.40 -5.58 -3.46
N GLY A 32 20.26 -5.39 -2.15
CA GLY A 32 21.10 -4.48 -1.36
C GLY A 32 22.56 -4.94 -1.28
N LEU A 33 22.79 -6.25 -1.12
CA LEU A 33 24.15 -6.79 -1.18
C LEU A 33 24.78 -6.59 -2.56
N ALA A 34 24.03 -6.82 -3.63
CA ALA A 34 24.50 -6.61 -4.99
C ALA A 34 24.78 -5.12 -5.28
N ALA A 35 23.95 -4.20 -4.79
CA ALA A 35 24.18 -2.75 -4.89
C ALA A 35 25.54 -2.37 -4.30
N ARG A 36 25.84 -2.88 -3.09
CA ARG A 36 27.13 -2.69 -2.43
C ARG A 36 28.30 -3.25 -3.24
N MET A 37 28.15 -4.45 -3.80
CA MET A 37 29.18 -5.08 -4.65
C MET A 37 29.44 -4.30 -5.95
N CYS A 38 28.43 -3.59 -6.45
CA CYS A 38 28.50 -2.75 -7.65
C CYS A 38 28.84 -1.29 -7.33
N HIS A 39 29.19 -0.97 -6.08
CA HIS A 39 29.45 0.39 -5.60
C HIS A 39 28.31 1.38 -5.89
N ARG A 40 27.05 0.91 -5.86
CA ARG A 40 25.86 1.76 -6.01
C ARG A 40 25.29 2.14 -4.64
N PRO A 41 25.02 3.43 -4.37
CA PRO A 41 24.37 3.86 -3.14
C PRO A 41 23.07 3.11 -2.88
N LEU A 42 22.93 2.57 -1.67
CA LEU A 42 21.72 1.87 -1.23
C LEU A 42 20.91 2.79 -0.32
N VAL A 43 19.67 3.08 -0.68
CA VAL A 43 18.69 3.75 0.16
C VAL A 43 17.69 2.72 0.65
N LEU A 44 17.50 2.65 1.97
CA LEU A 44 16.47 1.81 2.57
C LEU A 44 15.22 2.63 2.86
N TYR A 45 14.06 1.99 2.78
CA TYR A 45 12.79 2.58 3.17
C TYR A 45 11.96 1.64 4.05
N GLU A 46 11.60 2.10 5.24
CA GLU A 46 10.79 1.35 6.21
C GLU A 46 9.40 1.98 6.39
N GLN A 47 8.42 1.30 5.82
CA GLN A 47 7.02 1.74 5.72
C GLN A 47 6.23 1.57 7.02
N THR A 48 6.75 0.80 7.96
CA THR A 48 6.03 0.42 9.17
C THR A 48 6.72 0.93 10.45
N VAL A 49 5.98 0.90 11.56
CA VAL A 49 6.51 1.24 12.89
C VAL A 49 7.43 0.16 13.48
N ARG A 50 7.63 -0.96 12.77
CA ARG A 50 8.54 -2.04 13.18
C ARG A 50 9.65 -2.16 12.15
N LEU A 51 10.88 -2.29 12.61
CA LEU A 51 11.99 -2.50 11.68
C LEU A 51 11.97 -3.93 11.12
N GLY A 52 11.75 -4.06 9.82
CA GLY A 52 11.78 -5.35 9.12
C GLY A 52 13.16 -6.01 9.15
N LEU A 53 13.20 -7.35 9.15
CA LEU A 53 14.46 -8.11 9.23
C LEU A 53 15.41 -7.84 8.06
N ALA A 54 14.87 -7.66 6.85
CA ALA A 54 15.67 -7.33 5.67
C ALA A 54 16.32 -5.96 5.81
N ASN A 55 15.53 -4.94 6.17
CA ASN A 55 16.03 -3.59 6.39
C ASN A 55 17.04 -3.56 7.54
N ARG A 56 16.78 -4.28 8.64
CA ARG A 56 17.74 -4.41 9.75
C ARG A 56 19.08 -4.98 9.32
N LYS A 57 19.08 -6.02 8.47
CA LYS A 57 20.31 -6.66 7.96
C LYS A 57 21.10 -5.74 7.01
N LEU A 58 20.43 -4.87 6.28
CA LEU A 58 21.05 -3.96 5.31
C LEU A 58 21.40 -2.60 5.91
N ALA A 59 20.85 -2.24 7.08
CA ALA A 59 20.91 -0.90 7.65
C ALA A 59 22.33 -0.33 7.74
N SER A 60 23.29 -1.12 8.25
CA SER A 60 24.68 -0.68 8.40
C SER A 60 25.44 -0.47 7.08
N ALA A 61 24.88 -0.93 5.96
CA ALA A 61 25.46 -0.78 4.62
C ALA A 61 24.68 0.22 3.75
N ALA A 62 23.63 0.84 4.29
CA ALA A 62 22.83 1.81 3.58
C ALA A 62 23.53 3.18 3.59
N ALA A 63 23.44 3.91 2.48
CA ALA A 63 23.87 5.31 2.42
C ALA A 63 22.86 6.23 3.13
N ARG A 64 21.56 5.89 3.07
CA ARG A 64 20.47 6.57 3.80
C ARG A 64 19.35 5.59 4.14
N ILE A 65 18.64 5.87 5.23
CA ILE A 65 17.50 5.08 5.70
C ILE A 65 16.30 6.01 5.91
N CYS A 66 15.31 5.91 5.02
CA CYS A 66 14.08 6.66 5.12
C CYS A 66 13.08 5.89 6.00
N LEU A 67 12.56 6.55 7.04
CA LEU A 67 11.64 5.97 8.01
C LEU A 67 10.27 6.64 7.93
N SER A 68 9.22 5.83 8.11
CA SER A 68 7.85 6.32 8.21
C SER A 68 7.48 6.96 9.55
N SER A 69 8.24 6.69 10.61
CA SER A 69 7.94 7.14 11.99
C SER A 69 9.23 7.31 12.81
N GLU A 70 9.25 8.31 13.68
CA GLU A 70 10.31 8.55 14.67
C GLU A 70 10.49 7.34 15.60
N SER A 71 9.40 6.63 15.91
CA SER A 71 9.43 5.45 16.79
C SER A 71 10.36 4.34 16.27
N THR A 72 10.62 4.31 14.96
CA THR A 72 11.46 3.29 14.33
C THR A 72 12.96 3.60 14.47
N LEU A 73 13.36 4.84 14.76
CA LEU A 73 14.77 5.24 14.88
C LEU A 73 15.52 4.42 15.93
N GLY A 74 14.92 4.23 17.11
CA GLY A 74 15.51 3.48 18.21
C GLY A 74 15.71 1.99 17.90
N LEU A 75 15.00 1.45 16.90
CA LEU A 75 15.07 0.06 16.48
C LEU A 75 16.22 -0.23 15.51
N LEU A 76 16.82 0.82 14.92
CA LEU A 76 17.98 0.69 14.05
C LEU A 76 19.26 0.37 14.86
N PRO A 77 20.21 -0.38 14.27
CA PRO A 77 21.56 -0.48 14.80
C PRO A 77 22.16 0.91 15.02
N GLU A 78 22.88 1.11 16.11
CA GLU A 78 23.45 2.41 16.48
C GLU A 78 24.30 3.02 15.36
N SER A 79 25.11 2.19 14.69
CA SER A 79 25.95 2.58 13.56
C SER A 79 25.18 3.11 12.34
N ALA A 80 23.88 2.80 12.22
CA ALA A 80 23.05 3.19 11.09
C ALA A 80 22.10 4.37 11.41
N ARG A 81 22.04 4.82 12.67
CA ARG A 81 21.10 5.88 13.09
C ARG A 81 21.46 7.24 12.51
N ALA A 82 22.74 7.53 12.32
CA ALA A 82 23.21 8.79 11.73
C ALA A 82 22.77 8.95 10.26
N ASP A 83 22.48 7.86 9.58
CA ASP A 83 22.02 7.84 8.18
C ASP A 83 20.49 7.79 8.04
N ALA A 84 19.77 7.80 9.16
CA ALA A 84 18.32 7.73 9.17
C ALA A 84 17.67 9.11 9.07
N VAL A 85 16.60 9.19 8.29
CA VAL A 85 15.77 10.39 8.12
C VAL A 85 14.31 9.95 8.22
N VAL A 86 13.50 10.65 9.02
CA VAL A 86 12.06 10.41 9.09
C VAL A 86 11.37 11.18 7.98
N THR A 87 10.94 10.46 6.95
CA THR A 87 10.28 11.03 5.75
C THR A 87 8.76 10.91 5.80
N GLY A 88 8.23 10.04 6.66
CA GLY A 88 6.84 9.61 6.60
C GLY A 88 6.57 8.66 5.44
N ASN A 89 5.30 8.26 5.27
CA ASN A 89 4.85 7.46 4.15
C ASN A 89 4.50 8.32 2.93
N PRO A 90 4.99 8.00 1.71
CA PRO A 90 4.62 8.75 0.52
C PRO A 90 3.13 8.52 0.25
N VAL A 91 2.37 9.61 0.31
CA VAL A 91 0.94 9.62 0.02
C VAL A 91 0.74 10.21 -1.37
N ARG A 92 -0.14 9.60 -2.16
CA ARG A 92 -0.53 10.13 -3.48
C ARG A 92 -1.18 11.51 -3.29
N PRO A 93 -0.78 12.56 -4.04
CA PRO A 93 -1.32 13.91 -3.86
C PRO A 93 -2.85 13.97 -3.94
N GLU A 94 -3.45 13.13 -4.78
CA GLU A 94 -4.90 13.06 -5.00
C GLU A 94 -5.67 12.64 -3.74
N VAL A 95 -5.03 11.91 -2.81
CA VAL A 95 -5.62 11.54 -1.52
C VAL A 95 -5.74 12.77 -0.61
N LEU A 96 -4.83 13.73 -0.74
CA LEU A 96 -4.82 14.96 0.07
C LEU A 96 -5.80 16.01 -0.47
N SER A 97 -6.17 15.93 -1.75
CA SER A 97 -7.06 16.88 -2.42
C SER A 97 -8.47 16.33 -2.66
N GLY A 98 -8.90 15.33 -1.89
CA GLY A 98 -10.21 14.70 -2.04
C GLY A 98 -11.36 15.68 -1.84
N GLN A 99 -12.42 15.56 -2.64
CA GLN A 99 -13.65 16.36 -2.51
C GLN A 99 -14.84 15.44 -2.26
N ALA A 100 -15.49 15.58 -1.09
CA ALA A 100 -16.57 14.69 -0.67
C ALA A 100 -17.74 14.68 -1.65
N ASP A 101 -18.18 15.84 -2.13
CA ASP A 101 -19.31 15.93 -3.06
C ASP A 101 -19.01 15.27 -4.41
N ARG A 102 -17.78 15.41 -4.90
CA ARG A 102 -17.34 14.70 -6.10
C ARG A 102 -17.32 13.20 -5.88
N ALA A 103 -16.92 12.72 -4.70
CA ALA A 103 -16.94 11.31 -4.37
C ALA A 103 -18.37 10.74 -4.33
N VAL A 104 -19.30 11.46 -3.70
CA VAL A 104 -20.74 11.08 -3.65
C VAL A 104 -21.31 10.96 -5.06
N GLN A 105 -21.02 11.93 -5.93
CA GLN A 105 -21.47 11.93 -7.32
C GLN A 105 -20.82 10.80 -8.14
N ALA A 106 -19.48 10.69 -8.08
CA ALA A 106 -18.72 9.71 -8.87
C ALA A 106 -19.04 8.27 -8.48
N LEU A 107 -19.33 8.01 -7.20
CA LEU A 107 -19.70 6.69 -6.70
C LEU A 107 -21.22 6.46 -6.71
N ALA A 108 -22.01 7.40 -7.26
CA ALA A 108 -23.46 7.34 -7.33
C ALA A 108 -24.10 6.97 -5.98
N LEU A 109 -23.65 7.63 -4.90
CA LEU A 109 -24.06 7.33 -3.53
C LEU A 109 -25.48 7.84 -3.23
N GLY A 110 -26.48 7.19 -3.82
CA GLY A 110 -27.89 7.51 -3.60
C GLY A 110 -28.31 7.31 -2.15
N GLY A 111 -28.95 8.31 -1.55
CA GLY A 111 -29.36 8.30 -0.14
C GLY A 111 -28.26 8.72 0.85
N PHE A 112 -27.13 9.25 0.37
CA PHE A 112 -26.11 9.84 1.24
C PHE A 112 -26.65 11.09 1.94
N ASP A 113 -26.63 11.09 3.27
CA ASP A 113 -27.11 12.19 4.11
C ASP A 113 -25.92 12.97 4.69
N ARG A 114 -25.78 14.25 4.30
CA ARG A 114 -24.68 15.10 4.79
C ARG A 114 -24.78 15.44 6.28
N SER A 115 -25.94 15.25 6.90
CA SER A 115 -26.13 15.47 8.34
C SER A 115 -25.61 14.29 9.19
N LEU A 116 -25.36 13.14 8.57
CA LEU A 116 -24.87 11.94 9.24
C LEU A 116 -23.35 11.78 9.10
N ALA A 117 -22.73 11.21 10.13
CA ALA A 117 -21.33 10.80 10.04
C ALA A 117 -21.13 9.74 8.95
N THR A 118 -19.96 9.73 8.30
CA THR A 118 -19.62 8.71 7.31
C THR A 118 -18.62 7.71 7.89
N VAL A 119 -18.99 6.43 7.86
CA VAL A 119 -18.13 5.31 8.25
C VAL A 119 -17.64 4.61 6.98
N TYR A 120 -16.34 4.69 6.75
CA TYR A 120 -15.66 3.93 5.71
C TYR A 120 -15.09 2.63 6.28
N VAL A 121 -15.50 1.49 5.74
CA VAL A 121 -15.03 0.16 6.15
C VAL A 121 -14.25 -0.49 5.02
N THR A 122 -13.04 -0.93 5.30
CA THR A 122 -12.19 -1.62 4.33
C THR A 122 -11.43 -2.79 4.98
N GLY A 123 -11.32 -3.89 4.24
CA GLY A 123 -10.41 -4.99 4.56
C GLY A 123 -9.07 -4.92 3.84
N GLY A 124 -8.75 -3.78 3.21
CA GLY A 124 -7.63 -3.63 2.28
C GLY A 124 -7.99 -4.10 0.86
N ALA A 125 -7.00 -4.11 -0.04
CA ALA A 125 -7.21 -4.36 -1.47
C ALA A 125 -7.92 -5.69 -1.80
N GLN A 126 -7.63 -6.75 -1.04
CA GLN A 126 -8.25 -8.07 -1.22
C GLN A 126 -9.55 -8.24 -0.43
N GLY A 127 -9.89 -7.28 0.43
CA GLY A 127 -10.97 -7.42 1.40
C GLY A 127 -10.66 -8.38 2.54
N SER A 128 -11.60 -8.50 3.47
CA SER A 128 -11.50 -9.38 4.63
C SER A 128 -12.85 -10.01 4.92
N GLN A 129 -12.92 -11.35 4.84
CA GLN A 129 -14.15 -12.10 5.08
C GLN A 129 -14.74 -11.80 6.46
N GLN A 130 -13.90 -11.83 7.50
CA GLN A 130 -14.30 -11.56 8.87
C GLN A 130 -14.88 -10.15 9.05
N ILE A 131 -14.28 -9.13 8.40
CA ILE A 131 -14.81 -7.76 8.42
C ILE A 131 -16.14 -7.71 7.66
N ASN A 132 -16.22 -8.39 6.51
CA ASN A 132 -17.42 -8.37 5.68
C ASN A 132 -18.63 -8.97 6.41
N GLU A 133 -18.43 -10.09 7.11
CA GLU A 133 -19.46 -10.74 7.92
C GLU A 133 -19.90 -9.86 9.10
N LEU A 134 -18.94 -9.29 9.83
CA LEU A 134 -19.24 -8.42 10.98
C LEU A 134 -20.03 -7.18 10.57
N VAL A 135 -19.62 -6.54 9.46
CA VAL A 135 -20.36 -5.39 8.93
C VAL A 135 -21.76 -5.84 8.53
N GLY A 136 -21.89 -6.93 7.75
CA GLY A 136 -23.21 -7.43 7.34
C GLY A 136 -24.18 -7.66 8.49
N GLN A 137 -23.69 -8.16 9.64
CA GLN A 137 -24.50 -8.36 10.85
C GLN A 137 -24.85 -7.05 11.57
N SER A 138 -23.92 -6.09 11.62
CA SER A 138 -24.08 -4.82 12.39
C SER A 138 -24.77 -3.71 11.59
N LEU A 139 -24.89 -3.92 10.29
CA LEU A 139 -25.24 -2.92 9.32
C LEU A 139 -26.63 -2.28 9.50
N PRO A 140 -27.73 -3.01 9.81
CA PRO A 140 -29.02 -2.37 10.06
C PRO A 140 -28.96 -1.34 11.19
N TRP A 141 -28.16 -1.61 12.22
CA TRP A 141 -27.93 -0.68 13.33
C TRP A 141 -27.07 0.52 12.91
N MET A 142 -26.04 0.29 12.07
CA MET A 142 -25.17 1.37 11.58
C MET A 142 -25.90 2.36 10.67
N LEU A 143 -26.78 1.87 9.79
CA LEU A 143 -27.55 2.71 8.86
C LEU A 143 -28.52 3.67 9.56
N GLN A 144 -28.91 3.40 10.80
CA GLN A 144 -29.74 4.31 11.59
C GLN A 144 -28.95 5.54 12.09
N ARG A 145 -27.62 5.52 11.98
CA ARG A 145 -26.72 6.46 12.65
C ARG A 145 -25.68 7.10 11.74
N ALA A 146 -25.39 6.49 10.59
CA ALA A 146 -24.29 6.89 9.73
C ALA A 146 -24.50 6.48 8.26
N ASN A 147 -23.84 7.20 7.36
CA ASN A 147 -23.57 6.72 6.01
C ASN A 147 -22.49 5.63 6.09
N VAL A 148 -22.70 4.47 5.48
CA VAL A 148 -21.74 3.36 5.52
C VAL A 148 -21.21 3.06 4.12
N ILE A 149 -19.93 3.30 3.88
CA ILE A 149 -19.25 2.96 2.63
C ILE A 149 -18.33 1.75 2.90
N HIS A 150 -18.60 0.61 2.26
CA HIS A 150 -17.89 -0.64 2.55
C HIS A 150 -17.17 -1.21 1.32
N GLN A 151 -15.85 -1.25 1.39
CA GLN A 151 -14.98 -1.94 0.43
C GLN A 151 -14.81 -3.42 0.81
N CYS A 152 -15.61 -4.30 0.20
CA CYS A 152 -15.62 -5.73 0.52
C CYS A 152 -14.50 -6.59 -0.11
N GLY A 153 -13.76 -6.04 -1.07
CA GLY A 153 -12.80 -6.77 -1.90
C GLY A 153 -13.45 -7.53 -3.07
N PRO A 154 -12.68 -7.87 -4.13
CA PRO A 154 -13.24 -8.36 -5.39
C PRO A 154 -14.03 -9.66 -5.26
N ALA A 155 -13.55 -10.60 -4.45
CA ALA A 155 -14.17 -11.91 -4.26
C ALA A 155 -15.55 -11.84 -3.58
N ASN A 156 -15.80 -10.78 -2.81
CA ASN A 156 -17.01 -10.64 -1.97
C ASN A 156 -17.97 -9.56 -2.47
N GLU A 157 -17.66 -8.90 -3.57
CA GLU A 157 -18.44 -7.77 -4.08
C GLU A 157 -19.89 -8.17 -4.37
N ALA A 158 -20.10 -9.31 -5.04
CA ALA A 158 -21.44 -9.78 -5.38
C ALA A 158 -22.27 -10.17 -4.13
N ALA A 159 -21.63 -10.77 -3.13
CA ALA A 159 -22.29 -11.14 -1.87
C ALA A 159 -22.70 -9.90 -1.07
N CYS A 160 -21.79 -8.93 -0.91
CA CYS A 160 -22.09 -7.67 -0.25
C CYS A 160 -23.19 -6.86 -0.97
N ARG A 161 -23.26 -6.93 -2.31
CA ARG A 161 -24.33 -6.28 -3.07
C ARG A 161 -25.71 -6.95 -2.90
N ARG A 162 -25.74 -8.29 -2.76
CA ARG A 162 -27.00 -9.05 -2.62
C ARG A 162 -27.65 -8.87 -1.25
N GLY A 163 -26.89 -8.54 -0.21
CA GLY A 163 -27.37 -8.34 1.16
C GLY A 163 -28.27 -7.11 1.42
N ARG A 164 -28.79 -6.43 0.38
CA ARG A 164 -29.55 -5.16 0.45
C ARG A 164 -28.89 -4.12 1.35
N LEU A 165 -27.95 -3.40 0.74
CA LEU A 165 -27.70 -2.00 1.03
C LEU A 165 -27.76 -1.21 -0.25
N ALA A 166 -28.46 -0.10 -0.20
CA ALA A 166 -28.39 0.92 -1.22
C ALA A 166 -26.93 1.29 -1.47
N PHE A 167 -26.34 0.81 -2.56
CA PHE A 167 -25.39 1.56 -3.38
C PHE A 167 -25.46 1.02 -4.81
N ARG A 168 -26.13 1.79 -5.68
CA ARG A 168 -26.29 1.46 -7.10
C ARG A 168 -24.93 1.58 -7.80
N ARG A 169 -24.49 0.44 -8.33
CA ARG A 169 -23.58 0.20 -9.47
C ARG A 169 -22.12 0.70 -9.41
N SER A 170 -21.27 -0.33 -9.39
CA SER A 170 -19.99 -0.50 -10.09
C SER A 170 -18.83 0.40 -9.68
N TRP A 171 -18.05 -0.07 -8.72
CA TRP A 171 -16.61 0.09 -8.85
C TRP A 171 -16.16 -0.81 -10.02
N ARG A 172 -15.83 -0.20 -11.16
CA ARG A 172 -14.89 -0.84 -12.09
C ARG A 172 -13.50 -0.47 -11.59
N PRO A 173 -12.55 -1.41 -11.46
CA PRO A 173 -11.16 -1.02 -11.46
C PRO A 173 -10.94 -0.24 -12.75
N ALA A 174 -10.37 0.95 -12.66
CA ALA A 174 -9.86 1.63 -13.84
C ALA A 174 -8.67 0.81 -14.38
N THR A 175 -8.96 -0.19 -15.21
CA THR A 175 -7.95 -0.94 -15.99
C THR A 175 -8.23 -0.95 -17.48
N THR A 176 -9.14 -0.12 -18.00
CA THR A 176 -9.26 0.09 -19.45
C THR A 176 -9.33 1.56 -19.77
N TRP A 177 -8.19 2.09 -20.20
CA TRP A 177 -8.05 3.32 -20.97
C TRP A 177 -8.80 3.15 -22.31
N PRO A 178 -9.66 4.10 -22.75
CA PRO A 178 -10.24 4.05 -24.08
C PRO A 178 -9.19 4.53 -25.08
N GLY A 179 -8.52 3.58 -25.73
CA GLY A 179 -7.49 3.85 -26.74
C GLY A 179 -6.59 2.66 -26.99
N SER A 180 -7.15 1.48 -27.25
CA SER A 180 -6.38 0.31 -27.68
C SER A 180 -7.12 -0.42 -28.79
N SER A 181 -7.08 0.14 -30.00
CA SER A 181 -7.04 -0.70 -31.19
C SER A 181 -5.77 -1.53 -31.10
N ALA A 182 -5.92 -2.84 -31.14
CA ALA A 182 -4.84 -3.81 -31.11
C ALA A 182 -3.90 -3.62 -32.30
N ALA A 183 -2.71 -3.04 -32.05
CA ALA A 183 -1.50 -3.34 -32.80
C ALA A 183 -0.30 -2.74 -32.05
N SER A 184 0.69 -3.60 -31.77
CA SER A 184 2.08 -3.29 -31.41
C SER A 184 2.34 -2.39 -30.19
N CYS A 185 2.67 -2.99 -29.04
CA CYS A 185 3.72 -2.46 -28.15
C CYS A 185 4.25 -3.55 -27.20
N PRO A 186 5.56 -3.51 -26.85
CA PRO A 186 6.36 -4.68 -26.53
C PRO A 186 6.29 -5.12 -25.06
N THR A 187 6.47 -6.42 -24.88
CA THR A 187 6.75 -7.11 -23.62
C THR A 187 7.93 -6.50 -22.85
N SER A 188 7.64 -5.69 -21.84
CA SER A 188 8.49 -5.52 -20.65
C SER A 188 7.67 -4.86 -19.54
N TRP A 189 8.00 -5.18 -18.29
CA TRP A 189 7.47 -4.72 -17.00
C TRP A 189 6.64 -5.76 -16.20
N PRO A 190 7.08 -6.11 -14.98
CA PRO A 190 6.54 -7.24 -14.23
C PRO A 190 5.35 -6.86 -13.33
N SER A 191 4.64 -7.91 -12.98
CA SER A 191 3.39 -8.07 -12.23
C SER A 191 3.31 -7.44 -10.82
N PRO A 192 2.08 -7.25 -10.27
CA PRO A 192 1.87 -6.69 -8.94
C PRO A 192 1.79 -7.78 -7.85
N THR A 193 2.69 -7.72 -6.88
CA THR A 193 2.66 -8.49 -5.61
C THR A 193 3.22 -7.53 -4.55
N SER A 194 2.66 -7.24 -3.38
CA SER A 194 1.73 -7.92 -2.47
C SER A 194 1.20 -6.86 -1.49
N TRP A 195 -0.02 -7.01 -0.97
CA TRP A 195 -0.55 -6.19 0.14
C TRP A 195 -0.52 -7.00 1.43
N CYS A 196 0.21 -6.52 2.44
CA CYS A 196 0.28 -7.12 3.77
C CYS A 196 -0.95 -6.76 4.62
N ARG A 197 -1.51 -7.77 5.30
CA ARG A 197 -2.40 -7.61 6.45
C ARG A 197 -1.58 -7.30 7.71
N GLY A 198 -2.07 -6.39 8.55
CA GLY A 198 -1.96 -6.49 10.01
C GLY A 198 -1.07 -5.47 10.75
N ALA A 199 -1.71 -4.52 11.41
CA ALA A 199 -1.46 -3.93 12.75
C ALA A 199 -2.16 -2.56 12.73
N GLY A 200 -3.21 -2.25 13.50
CA GLY A 200 -3.32 -2.37 14.94
C GLY A 200 -3.39 -0.95 15.52
N ARG A 201 -4.61 -0.50 15.84
CA ARG A 201 -5.02 0.68 16.65
C ARG A 201 -4.38 2.04 16.29
N GLY A 202 -5.19 2.89 15.66
CA GLY A 202 -4.94 4.33 15.54
C GLY A 202 -6.27 5.09 15.64
N CYS A 203 -6.46 5.76 16.77
CA CYS A 203 -7.61 6.61 17.09
C CYS A 203 -7.63 7.81 16.13
N TRP A 204 -8.73 8.03 15.40
CA TRP A 204 -8.94 9.30 14.70
C TRP A 204 -9.88 10.15 15.54
N ARG A 205 -9.31 11.17 16.20
CA ARG A 205 -10.04 12.35 16.69
C ARG A 205 -9.77 13.48 15.71
N SER A 206 -10.80 13.92 14.99
CA SER A 206 -11.35 15.28 14.94
C SER A 206 -12.44 15.32 13.87
#